data_AF-A0A5I0CSV2-F1
#
_entry.id   AF-A0A5I0CSV2-F1
#
_cell.length_a   1.000
_cell.length_b   1.000
_cell.length_c   1.000
_cell.angle_alpha   90.00
_cell.angle_beta   90.00
_cell.angle_gamma   90.00
#
_symmetry.space_group_name_H-M   'P 1'
#
loop_
_entity.id
_entity.type
_entity.pdbx_description
1 polymer ?
#
loop_
_entity_poly.entity_id
_entity_poly.type
_entity_poly.pdbx_seq_one_letter_code
_entity_poly.pdbx_strand_id
1 'polypeptide(L)'
;MNHVKKHVLWKEEYFERYYRLNPELVQKRLDKIYQAEDDLMVLISTQLFCFLQANGTLYFDGCYKTGKADNSLLCTNLALWSIGLACDHFDIREERGHTTKFSEQGESWLTLFACNQFSLVPYCYPAIQRGFQSGVLKEIVPFYREQKLGILAMEIMARERGDTINWEAMQVRVDPVYLDFCQNILLSSDDELVRTGLITLCDKHLEWTDFHNSDKHCCLTGYEIQRQDLLLWPFEYQAVKNWRARQGLSTPMIEHPLMNSPMMAANCPDFSQWQRPEWFNPLVDFLAQRRPELAFLRHLFI
;
A
#
# COMPACT_ATOMS: atom_id res chain seq x y z
N MET A 1 4.86 -4.29 -21.80
CA MET A 1 3.43 -4.39 -21.43
C MET A 1 2.79 -5.77 -21.71
N ASN A 2 2.91 -6.38 -22.89
CA ASN A 2 2.26 -7.67 -23.16
C ASN A 2 2.78 -8.84 -22.31
N HIS A 3 4.10 -8.91 -22.07
CA HIS A 3 4.67 -9.91 -21.16
C HIS A 3 4.17 -9.71 -19.73
N VAL A 4 4.14 -8.46 -19.25
CA VAL A 4 3.57 -8.10 -17.94
C VAL A 4 2.16 -8.63 -17.77
N LYS A 5 1.27 -8.36 -18.73
CA LYS A 5 -0.14 -8.82 -18.69
C LYS A 5 -0.28 -10.33 -18.46
N LYS A 6 0.60 -11.16 -19.00
CA LYS A 6 0.56 -12.62 -18.80
C LYS A 6 0.81 -13.02 -17.35
N HIS A 7 1.61 -12.24 -16.62
CA HIS A 7 1.96 -12.50 -15.23
C HIS A 7 1.00 -11.86 -14.23
N VAL A 8 0.30 -10.80 -14.63
CA VAL A 8 -0.65 -10.09 -13.77
C VAL A 8 -2.04 -10.71 -13.78
N LEU A 9 -2.47 -11.23 -14.93
CA LEU A 9 -3.85 -11.69 -15.12
C LEU A 9 -4.02 -13.15 -14.74
N TRP A 10 -5.04 -13.44 -13.94
CA TRP A 10 -5.37 -14.80 -13.52
C TRP A 10 -5.89 -15.61 -14.70
N LYS A 11 -5.80 -16.94 -14.67
CA LYS A 11 -6.63 -17.76 -15.56
C LYS A 11 -8.03 -17.86 -14.97
N GLU A 12 -9.05 -17.95 -15.82
CA GLU A 12 -10.47 -18.04 -15.42
C GLU A 12 -10.72 -19.19 -14.42
N GLU A 13 -10.06 -20.34 -14.62
CA GLU A 13 -10.10 -21.49 -13.71
C GLU A 13 -9.63 -21.18 -12.27
N TYR A 14 -8.65 -20.28 -12.11
CA TYR A 14 -8.16 -19.88 -10.79
C TYR A 14 -9.10 -18.89 -10.12
N PHE A 15 -9.75 -18.03 -10.90
CA PHE A 15 -10.73 -17.06 -10.43
C PHE A 15 -11.91 -17.77 -9.77
N GLU A 16 -12.54 -18.70 -10.50
CA GLU A 16 -13.66 -19.52 -10.00
C GLU A 16 -13.29 -20.35 -8.76
N ARG A 17 -12.07 -20.90 -8.75
CA ARG A 17 -11.57 -21.66 -7.60
C ARG A 17 -11.42 -20.78 -6.36
N TYR A 18 -10.95 -19.54 -6.50
CA TYR A 18 -10.83 -18.63 -5.38
C TYR A 18 -12.20 -18.34 -4.76
N TYR A 19 -13.19 -17.90 -5.54
CA TYR A 19 -14.51 -17.56 -5.01
C TYR A 19 -15.16 -18.73 -4.26
N ARG A 20 -15.00 -19.95 -4.78
CA ARG A 20 -15.53 -21.16 -4.15
C ARG A 20 -14.88 -21.46 -2.79
N LEU A 21 -13.57 -21.26 -2.66
CA LEU A 21 -12.81 -21.64 -1.47
C LEU A 21 -12.60 -20.47 -0.49
N ASN A 22 -12.85 -19.23 -0.92
CA ASN A 22 -12.54 -18.05 -0.13
C ASN A 22 -13.23 -18.03 1.24
N PRO A 23 -14.53 -18.37 1.39
CA PRO A 23 -15.18 -18.35 2.70
C PRO A 23 -14.50 -19.29 3.72
N GLU A 24 -14.18 -20.52 3.31
CA GLU A 24 -13.49 -21.50 4.17
C GLU A 24 -12.07 -21.03 4.51
N LEU A 25 -11.36 -20.43 3.55
CA LEU A 25 -10.01 -19.90 3.76
C LEU A 25 -10.03 -18.71 4.73
N VAL A 26 -10.99 -17.80 4.60
CA VAL A 26 -11.19 -16.67 5.51
C VAL A 26 -11.43 -17.20 6.92
N GLN A 27 -12.40 -18.11 7.10
CA GLN A 27 -12.72 -18.63 8.42
C GLN A 27 -11.52 -19.33 9.07
N LYS A 28 -10.82 -20.20 8.33
CA LYS A 28 -9.62 -20.89 8.82
C LYS A 28 -8.52 -19.92 9.27
N ARG A 29 -8.41 -18.76 8.65
CA ARG A 29 -7.41 -17.74 9.02
C ARG A 29 -7.86 -16.95 10.25
N LEU A 30 -9.14 -16.58 10.34
CA LEU A 30 -9.71 -15.95 11.52
C LEU A 30 -9.58 -16.87 12.75
N ASP A 31 -9.86 -18.17 12.60
CA ASP A 31 -9.70 -19.15 13.69
C ASP A 31 -8.25 -19.16 14.21
N LYS A 32 -7.26 -19.10 13.32
CA LYS A 32 -5.84 -19.01 13.71
C LYS A 32 -5.51 -17.72 14.47
N ILE A 33 -6.11 -16.59 14.08
CA ILE A 33 -5.93 -15.32 14.79
C ILE A 33 -6.53 -15.42 16.19
N TYR A 34 -7.75 -15.94 16.31
CA TYR A 34 -8.46 -16.03 17.58
C TYR A 34 -7.90 -17.08 18.54
N GLN A 35 -7.26 -18.13 18.02
CA GLN A 35 -6.61 -19.18 18.80
C GLN A 35 -5.14 -18.89 19.12
N ALA A 36 -4.59 -17.77 18.63
CA ALA A 36 -3.19 -17.43 18.88
C ALA A 36 -2.92 -17.22 20.38
N GLU A 37 -1.87 -17.87 20.87
CA GLU A 37 -1.52 -17.91 22.30
C GLU A 37 -0.92 -16.60 22.81
N ASP A 38 -0.26 -15.84 21.92
CA ASP A 38 0.40 -14.59 22.25
C ASP A 38 0.18 -13.51 21.18
N ASP A 39 0.51 -12.28 21.56
CA ASP A 39 0.36 -11.06 20.77
C ASP A 39 1.20 -11.05 19.48
N LEU A 40 2.35 -11.72 19.47
CA LEU A 40 3.19 -11.89 18.28
C LEU A 40 2.50 -12.79 17.25
N MET A 41 1.91 -13.90 17.71
CA MET A 41 1.18 -14.84 16.86
C MET A 41 -0.12 -14.23 16.34
N VAL A 42 -0.79 -13.38 17.12
CA VAL A 42 -1.93 -12.56 16.65
C VAL A 42 -1.49 -11.64 15.52
N LEU A 43 -0.41 -10.89 15.70
CA LEU A 43 0.10 -9.98 14.68
C LEU A 43 0.47 -10.73 13.39
N ILE A 44 1.31 -11.77 13.48
CA ILE A 44 1.73 -12.57 12.32
C ILE A 44 0.52 -13.17 11.62
N SER A 45 -0.44 -13.73 12.36
CA SER A 45 -1.64 -14.35 11.77
C SER A 45 -2.54 -13.31 11.10
N THR A 46 -2.65 -12.11 11.68
CA THR A 46 -3.40 -11.00 11.10
C THR A 46 -2.76 -10.50 9.81
N GLN A 47 -1.45 -10.31 9.80
CA GLN A 47 -0.72 -9.89 8.60
C GLN A 47 -0.81 -10.92 7.49
N LEU A 48 -0.65 -12.21 7.82
CA LEU A 48 -0.86 -13.29 6.86
C LEU A 48 -2.29 -13.33 6.35
N PHE A 49 -3.28 -13.07 7.19
CA PHE A 49 -4.67 -12.95 6.75
C PHE A 49 -4.82 -11.80 5.77
N CYS A 50 -4.30 -10.60 6.06
CA CYS A 50 -4.39 -9.45 5.16
C CYS A 50 -3.65 -9.67 3.83
N PHE A 51 -2.47 -10.29 3.86
CA PHE A 51 -1.63 -10.53 2.68
C PHE A 51 -2.20 -11.60 1.74
N LEU A 52 -2.80 -12.67 2.29
CA LEU A 52 -3.24 -13.82 1.48
C LEU A 52 -4.62 -13.63 0.82
N GLN A 53 -5.25 -12.48 1.03
CA GLN A 53 -6.52 -12.15 0.40
C GLN A 53 -6.27 -11.71 -1.05
N ALA A 54 -6.93 -12.38 -2.00
CA ALA A 54 -6.75 -12.08 -3.42
C ALA A 54 -7.64 -10.91 -3.90
N ASN A 55 -8.36 -10.22 -2.99
CA ASN A 55 -9.34 -9.18 -3.33
C ASN A 55 -8.77 -8.11 -4.27
N GLY A 56 -7.59 -7.55 -3.97
CA GLY A 56 -6.94 -6.57 -4.86
C GLY A 56 -6.65 -7.16 -6.23
N THR A 57 -6.00 -8.32 -6.29
CA THR A 57 -5.67 -8.98 -7.55
C THR A 57 -6.90 -9.29 -8.41
N LEU A 58 -8.00 -9.73 -7.80
CA LEU A 58 -9.26 -10.02 -8.50
C LEU A 58 -9.93 -8.76 -9.03
N TYR A 59 -9.90 -7.68 -8.24
CA TYR A 59 -10.38 -6.37 -8.67
C TYR A 59 -9.63 -5.90 -9.92
N PHE A 60 -8.29 -5.92 -9.86
CA PHE A 60 -7.44 -5.47 -10.96
C PHE A 60 -7.55 -6.36 -12.20
N ASP A 61 -7.65 -7.68 -12.03
CA ASP A 61 -7.91 -8.62 -13.12
C ASP A 61 -9.25 -8.33 -13.83
N GLY A 62 -10.30 -8.05 -13.06
CA GLY A 62 -11.61 -7.63 -13.57
C GLY A 62 -11.51 -6.35 -14.42
N CYS A 63 -10.85 -5.31 -13.90
CA CYS A 63 -10.59 -4.07 -14.63
C CYS A 63 -9.94 -4.34 -15.99
N TYR A 64 -8.89 -5.16 -16.04
CA TYR A 64 -8.14 -5.41 -17.27
C TYR A 64 -8.90 -6.26 -18.29
N LYS A 65 -9.56 -7.33 -17.85
CA LYS A 65 -10.16 -8.30 -18.77
C LYS A 65 -11.52 -7.87 -19.29
N THR A 66 -12.34 -7.29 -18.42
CA THR A 66 -13.75 -7.05 -18.71
C THR A 66 -14.12 -5.57 -18.75
N GLY A 67 -13.21 -4.68 -18.31
CA GLY A 67 -13.50 -3.26 -18.12
C GLY A 67 -14.49 -2.99 -16.98
N LYS A 68 -14.86 -4.02 -16.21
CA LYS A 68 -15.73 -3.95 -15.03
C LYS A 68 -14.99 -4.49 -13.82
N ALA A 69 -15.16 -3.88 -12.68
CA ALA A 69 -14.57 -4.35 -11.44
C ALA A 69 -15.56 -4.21 -10.28
N ASP A 70 -15.46 -5.14 -9.33
CA ASP A 70 -16.34 -5.20 -8.18
C ASP A 70 -15.81 -4.26 -7.08
N ASN A 71 -16.58 -3.21 -6.79
CA ASN A 71 -16.28 -2.25 -5.74
C ASN A 71 -16.03 -2.91 -4.37
N SER A 72 -16.74 -4.00 -4.06
CA SER A 72 -16.59 -4.73 -2.80
C SER A 72 -15.20 -5.32 -2.63
N LEU A 73 -14.58 -5.80 -3.71
CA LEU A 73 -13.22 -6.34 -3.68
C LEU A 73 -12.20 -5.25 -3.36
N LEU A 74 -12.27 -4.10 -4.03
CA LEU A 74 -11.33 -3.00 -3.77
C LEU A 74 -11.50 -2.47 -2.34
N CYS A 75 -12.73 -2.20 -1.91
CA CYS A 75 -13.01 -1.72 -0.56
C CYS A 75 -12.50 -2.70 0.51
N THR A 76 -12.75 -4.00 0.34
CA THR A 76 -12.27 -5.04 1.25
C THR A 76 -10.74 -5.13 1.26
N ASN A 77 -10.09 -5.01 0.09
CA ASN A 77 -8.64 -5.00 -0.01
C ASN A 77 -8.02 -3.81 0.75
N LEU A 78 -8.54 -2.59 0.56
CA LEU A 78 -8.06 -1.40 1.25
C LEU A 78 -8.32 -1.46 2.77
N ALA A 79 -9.44 -2.05 3.18
CA ALA A 79 -9.76 -2.26 4.59
C ALA A 79 -8.78 -3.24 5.26
N LEU A 80 -8.43 -4.34 4.59
CA LEU A 80 -7.41 -5.29 5.07
C LEU A 80 -6.03 -4.64 5.16
N TRP A 81 -5.63 -3.82 4.18
CA TRP A 81 -4.33 -3.14 4.24
C TRP A 81 -4.29 -2.11 5.37
N SER A 82 -5.41 -1.45 5.65
CA SER A 82 -5.52 -0.53 6.77
C SER A 82 -5.34 -1.24 8.11
N ILE A 83 -5.94 -2.44 8.27
CA ILE A 83 -5.72 -3.30 9.44
C ILE A 83 -4.25 -3.69 9.53
N GLY A 84 -3.67 -4.23 8.45
CA GLY A 84 -2.27 -4.66 8.42
C GLY A 84 -1.31 -3.53 8.77
N LEU A 85 -1.43 -2.37 8.13
CA LEU A 85 -0.59 -1.21 8.42
C LEU A 85 -0.75 -0.73 9.87
N ALA A 86 -1.98 -0.64 10.38
CA ALA A 86 -2.20 -0.21 11.76
C ALA A 86 -1.59 -1.20 12.76
N CYS A 87 -1.79 -2.51 12.57
CA CYS A 87 -1.20 -3.53 13.43
C CYS A 87 0.34 -3.49 13.45
N ASP A 88 0.97 -3.18 12.31
CA ASP A 88 2.42 -3.02 12.24
C ASP A 88 2.90 -1.73 12.94
N HIS A 89 2.19 -0.61 12.80
CA HIS A 89 2.61 0.69 13.36
C HIS A 89 2.33 0.86 14.84
N PHE A 90 1.28 0.24 15.35
CA PHE A 90 0.96 0.26 16.78
C PHE A 90 1.59 -0.92 17.54
N ASP A 91 2.49 -1.67 16.88
CA ASP A 91 3.24 -2.84 17.37
C ASP A 91 2.61 -3.48 18.61
N ILE A 92 1.74 -4.47 18.39
CA ILE A 92 1.05 -5.20 19.47
C ILE A 92 2.05 -5.86 20.46
N ARG A 93 3.36 -5.86 20.15
CA ARG A 93 4.43 -6.53 20.88
C ARG A 93 5.32 -5.62 21.72
N GLU A 94 5.08 -4.31 21.72
CA GLU A 94 5.84 -3.29 22.48
C GLU A 94 7.38 -3.26 22.32
N GLU A 95 8.04 -4.15 21.55
CA GLU A 95 9.51 -4.27 21.58
C GLU A 95 10.18 -5.09 20.43
N ARG A 96 9.46 -5.50 19.36
CA ARG A 96 10.01 -6.47 18.35
C ARG A 96 9.94 -6.03 16.87
N GLY A 97 9.89 -4.74 16.59
CA GLY A 97 10.00 -4.25 15.20
C GLY A 97 8.69 -4.33 14.42
N HIS A 98 8.76 -4.19 13.12
CA HIS A 98 7.65 -4.41 12.19
C HIS A 98 7.74 -5.80 11.57
N THR A 99 6.62 -6.35 11.09
CA THR A 99 6.65 -7.63 10.36
C THR A 99 6.76 -7.45 8.85
N THR A 100 6.31 -6.30 8.34
CA THR A 100 6.38 -5.91 6.93
C THR A 100 7.57 -4.99 6.69
N LYS A 101 8.23 -5.14 5.53
CA LYS A 101 9.38 -4.28 5.16
C LYS A 101 8.94 -2.86 4.84
N PHE A 102 9.86 -1.91 4.92
CA PHE A 102 9.55 -0.51 4.66
C PHE A 102 9.03 -0.26 3.24
N SER A 103 9.57 -0.97 2.25
CA SER A 103 9.11 -0.93 0.86
C SER A 103 7.68 -1.48 0.68
N GLU A 104 7.37 -2.60 1.32
CA GLU A 104 6.04 -3.23 1.30
C GLU A 104 4.99 -2.34 2.00
N GLN A 105 5.38 -1.64 3.07
CA GLN A 105 4.55 -0.61 3.68
C GLN A 105 4.33 0.58 2.73
N GLY A 106 5.39 1.03 2.04
CA GLY A 106 5.31 2.08 1.03
C GLY A 106 4.34 1.75 -0.11
N GLU A 107 4.43 0.53 -0.66
CA GLU A 107 3.50 0.02 -1.67
C GLU A 107 2.04 0.06 -1.17
N SER A 108 1.82 -0.37 0.08
CA SER A 108 0.49 -0.38 0.72
C SER A 108 -0.08 1.03 0.92
N TRP A 109 0.73 1.94 1.45
CA TRP A 109 0.34 3.33 1.67
C TRP A 109 0.05 4.08 0.37
N LEU A 110 0.91 3.95 -0.63
CA LEU A 110 0.72 4.62 -1.91
C LEU A 110 -0.53 4.13 -2.62
N THR A 111 -0.86 2.84 -2.51
CA THR A 111 -2.13 2.34 -3.06
C THR A 111 -3.35 2.92 -2.32
N LEU A 112 -3.31 3.05 -0.99
CA LEU A 112 -4.36 3.75 -0.24
C LEU A 112 -4.55 5.19 -0.77
N PHE A 113 -3.44 5.92 -0.95
CA PHE A 113 -3.47 7.28 -1.50
C PHE A 113 -3.95 7.31 -2.95
N ALA A 114 -3.57 6.33 -3.77
CA ALA A 114 -4.05 6.16 -5.13
C ALA A 114 -5.57 5.89 -5.18
N CYS A 115 -6.11 5.32 -4.10
CA CYS A 115 -7.55 5.14 -3.89
C CYS A 115 -8.22 6.28 -3.11
N ASN A 116 -7.54 7.42 -2.99
CA ASN A 116 -7.99 8.62 -2.28
C ASN A 116 -8.32 8.37 -0.79
N GLN A 117 -7.67 7.37 -0.17
CA GLN A 117 -7.85 7.02 1.24
C GLN A 117 -6.70 7.57 2.09
N PHE A 118 -6.96 8.68 2.78
CA PHE A 118 -5.99 9.34 3.69
C PHE A 118 -6.40 9.26 5.16
N SER A 119 -7.54 8.64 5.46
CA SER A 119 -8.14 8.57 6.81
C SER A 119 -7.27 7.87 7.85
N LEU A 120 -6.33 7.01 7.42
CA LEU A 120 -5.40 6.30 8.29
C LEU A 120 -4.21 7.17 8.73
N VAL A 121 -3.87 8.22 7.96
CA VAL A 121 -2.68 9.06 8.18
C VAL A 121 -2.67 9.73 9.57
N PRO A 122 -3.76 10.37 10.05
CA PRO A 122 -3.74 11.04 11.36
C PRO A 122 -3.45 10.11 12.54
N TYR A 123 -3.78 8.82 12.40
CA TYR A 123 -3.60 7.82 13.44
C TYR A 123 -2.20 7.19 13.37
N CYS A 124 -1.80 6.72 12.19
CA CYS A 124 -0.55 5.96 12.04
C CYS A 124 0.70 6.85 11.93
N TYR A 125 0.61 8.05 11.35
CA TYR A 125 1.80 8.89 11.14
C TYR A 125 2.56 9.24 12.43
N PRO A 126 1.89 9.61 13.54
CA PRO A 126 2.59 9.80 14.82
C PRO A 126 3.29 8.53 15.33
N ALA A 127 2.70 7.34 15.12
CA ALA A 127 3.30 6.07 15.52
C ALA A 127 4.54 5.75 14.67
N ILE A 128 4.46 5.98 13.37
CA ILE A 128 5.59 5.89 12.43
C ILE A 128 6.74 6.81 12.87
N GLN A 129 6.45 8.09 13.15
CA GLN A 129 7.48 9.03 13.58
C GLN A 129 8.19 8.56 14.86
N ARG A 130 7.44 8.05 15.84
CA ARG A 130 8.02 7.45 17.06
C ARG A 130 8.89 6.25 16.72
N GLY A 131 8.46 5.37 15.81
CA GLY A 131 9.23 4.22 15.35
C GLY A 131 10.57 4.60 14.68
N PHE A 132 10.62 5.73 13.99
CA PHE A 132 11.88 6.26 13.43
C PHE A 132 12.79 6.82 14.52
N GLN A 133 12.22 7.56 15.49
CA GLN A 133 12.96 8.16 16.60
C GLN A 133 13.54 7.10 17.55
N SER A 134 12.81 6.02 17.80
CA SER A 134 13.26 4.90 18.62
C SER A 134 14.23 3.96 17.89
N GLY A 135 14.37 4.10 16.57
CA GLY A 135 15.22 3.26 15.73
C GLY A 135 14.59 1.92 15.31
N VAL A 136 13.39 1.59 15.81
CA VAL A 136 12.65 0.36 15.50
C VAL A 136 12.38 0.22 14.00
N LEU A 137 12.04 1.31 13.31
CA LEU A 137 11.84 1.30 11.87
C LEU A 137 13.15 1.07 11.08
N LYS A 138 14.33 1.36 11.64
CA LYS A 138 15.60 1.09 10.97
C LYS A 138 15.86 -0.41 10.79
N GLU A 139 15.30 -1.25 11.65
CA GLU A 139 15.48 -2.70 11.59
C GLU A 139 14.83 -3.32 10.34
N ILE A 140 13.80 -2.68 9.80
CA ILE A 140 13.10 -3.12 8.60
C ILE A 140 13.50 -2.35 7.32
N VAL A 141 14.38 -1.36 7.46
CA VAL A 141 14.97 -0.61 6.34
C VAL A 141 16.33 -1.24 6.02
N PRO A 142 16.51 -1.86 4.84
CA PRO A 142 17.81 -2.39 4.45
C PRO A 142 18.86 -1.27 4.37
N PHE A 143 19.76 -1.17 5.35
CA PHE A 143 20.77 -0.09 5.46
C PHE A 143 21.69 0.04 4.24
N TYR A 144 21.80 -1.01 3.43
CA TYR A 144 22.66 -1.08 2.25
C TYR A 144 21.95 -0.66 0.95
N ARG A 145 20.66 -0.30 0.96
CA ARG A 145 19.89 0.05 -0.24
C ARG A 145 19.10 1.34 -0.11
N GLU A 146 19.05 2.05 -1.22
CA GLU A 146 18.20 3.23 -1.41
C GLU A 146 16.71 2.82 -1.41
N GLN A 147 15.95 3.45 -0.51
CA GLN A 147 14.52 3.30 -0.37
C GLN A 147 13.78 4.23 -1.33
N LYS A 148 12.61 3.79 -1.82
CA LYS A 148 11.85 4.44 -2.89
C LYS A 148 10.39 4.67 -2.52
N LEU A 149 9.57 3.63 -2.57
CA LEU A 149 8.12 3.72 -2.36
C LEU A 149 7.79 4.19 -0.95
N GLY A 150 8.52 3.68 0.04
CA GLY A 150 8.39 4.12 1.43
C GLY A 150 8.74 5.61 1.59
N ILE A 151 9.72 6.12 0.85
CA ILE A 151 10.08 7.55 0.90
C ILE A 151 8.94 8.41 0.36
N LEU A 152 8.41 8.06 -0.82
CA LEU A 152 7.28 8.78 -1.40
C LEU A 152 6.06 8.78 -0.48
N ALA A 153 5.72 7.62 0.09
CA ALA A 153 4.59 7.47 1.01
C ALA A 153 4.75 8.34 2.27
N MET A 154 5.92 8.28 2.90
CA MET A 154 6.19 8.98 4.15
C MET A 154 6.30 10.49 3.95
N GLU A 155 6.91 10.94 2.85
CA GLU A 155 6.91 12.37 2.49
C GLU A 155 5.48 12.87 2.24
N ILE A 156 4.66 12.14 1.47
CA ILE A 156 3.24 12.50 1.29
C ILE A 156 2.52 12.64 2.64
N MET A 157 2.69 11.69 3.56
CA MET A 157 2.08 11.76 4.89
C MET A 157 2.61 12.92 5.74
N ALA A 158 3.92 13.19 5.70
CA ALA A 158 4.52 14.31 6.40
C ALA A 158 3.95 15.63 5.89
N ARG A 159 3.85 15.81 4.57
CA ARG A 159 3.29 17.02 3.96
C ARG A 159 1.81 17.17 4.23
N GLU A 160 1.03 16.10 4.23
CA GLU A 160 -0.38 16.11 4.67
C GLU A 160 -0.54 16.65 6.10
N ARG A 161 0.49 16.48 6.93
CA ARG A 161 0.54 16.93 8.33
C ARG A 161 1.23 18.28 8.54
N GLY A 162 1.78 18.88 7.48
CA GLY A 162 2.60 20.10 7.57
C GLY A 162 4.00 19.88 8.13
N ASP A 163 4.48 18.63 8.15
CA ASP A 163 5.78 18.23 8.68
C ASP A 163 6.85 18.03 7.57
N THR A 164 8.09 17.87 7.99
CA THR A 164 9.26 17.49 7.17
C THR A 164 9.92 16.24 7.77
N ILE A 165 10.60 15.45 6.93
CA ILE A 165 11.39 14.31 7.39
C ILE A 165 12.87 14.59 7.17
N ASN A 166 13.69 14.37 8.21
CA ASN A 166 15.14 14.39 8.09
C ASN A 166 15.66 12.96 7.91
N TRP A 167 15.75 12.52 6.65
CA TRP A 167 16.18 11.17 6.29
C TRP A 167 17.62 10.85 6.71
N GLU A 168 18.50 11.85 6.70
CA GLU A 168 19.89 11.71 7.14
C GLU A 168 19.98 11.41 8.64
N ALA A 169 19.25 12.17 9.47
CA ALA A 169 19.16 11.91 10.91
C ALA A 169 18.55 10.53 11.20
N MET A 170 17.62 10.09 10.36
CA MET A 170 17.03 8.76 10.41
C MET A 170 17.92 7.66 9.82
N GLN A 171 19.10 7.99 9.29
CA GLN A 171 20.06 7.04 8.69
C GLN A 171 19.43 6.14 7.61
N VAL A 172 18.41 6.63 6.92
CA VAL A 172 17.76 5.92 5.81
C VAL A 172 18.46 6.35 4.54
N ARG A 173 18.95 5.37 3.75
CA ARG A 173 19.43 5.65 2.40
C ARG A 173 18.24 5.85 1.49
N VAL A 174 18.21 6.98 0.79
CA VAL A 174 17.09 7.40 -0.04
C VAL A 174 17.53 7.46 -1.49
N ASP A 175 16.68 6.98 -2.39
CA ASP A 175 16.88 7.18 -3.83
C ASP A 175 16.72 8.68 -4.16
N PRO A 176 17.75 9.34 -4.72
CA PRO A 176 17.71 10.78 -4.98
C PRO A 176 16.55 11.21 -5.87
N VAL A 177 16.10 10.36 -6.80
CA VAL A 177 14.98 10.68 -7.70
C VAL A 177 13.69 10.89 -6.90
N TYR A 178 13.45 10.03 -5.91
CA TYR A 178 12.26 10.14 -5.06
C TYR A 178 12.33 11.31 -4.10
N LEU A 179 13.51 11.56 -3.52
CA LEU A 179 13.69 12.68 -2.61
C LEU A 179 13.51 14.01 -3.33
N ASP A 180 14.15 14.17 -4.49
CA ASP A 180 14.03 15.36 -5.33
C ASP A 180 12.57 15.58 -5.75
N PHE A 181 11.89 14.51 -6.18
CA PHE A 181 10.46 14.59 -6.49
C PHE A 181 9.66 15.13 -5.29
N CYS A 182 9.85 14.58 -4.10
CA CYS A 182 9.10 14.98 -2.91
C CYS A 182 9.42 16.40 -2.44
N GLN A 183 10.68 16.83 -2.54
CA GLN A 183 11.13 18.12 -2.01
C GLN A 183 10.89 19.28 -2.98
N ASN A 184 11.07 19.04 -4.28
CA ASN A 184 11.13 20.10 -5.28
C ASN A 184 9.94 20.07 -6.26
N ILE A 185 9.31 18.91 -6.47
CA ILE A 185 8.30 18.74 -7.52
C ILE A 185 6.89 18.60 -6.94
N LEU A 186 6.74 17.83 -5.85
CA LEU A 186 5.45 17.41 -5.30
C LEU A 186 4.49 18.58 -4.98
N LEU A 187 5.01 19.70 -4.50
CA LEU A 187 4.27 20.94 -4.21
C LEU A 187 4.38 22.02 -5.28
N SER A 188 5.15 21.78 -6.35
CA SER A 188 5.38 22.78 -7.39
C SER A 188 4.09 23.11 -8.15
N SER A 189 3.94 24.40 -8.48
CA SER A 189 2.91 24.91 -9.40
C SER A 189 3.41 25.02 -10.85
N ASP A 190 4.68 24.68 -11.11
CA ASP A 190 5.24 24.60 -12.46
C ASP A 190 4.81 23.28 -13.11
N ASP A 191 3.84 23.36 -14.03
CA ASP A 191 3.30 22.22 -14.74
C ASP A 191 4.33 21.44 -15.55
N GLU A 192 5.38 22.08 -16.09
CA GLU A 192 6.41 21.38 -16.87
C GLU A 192 7.35 20.58 -15.96
N LEU A 193 7.74 21.18 -14.83
CA LEU A 193 8.51 20.49 -13.80
C LEU A 193 7.73 19.28 -13.25
N VAL A 194 6.45 19.48 -12.93
CA VAL A 194 5.58 18.41 -12.43
C VAL A 194 5.37 17.31 -13.47
N ARG A 195 5.11 17.67 -14.73
CA ARG A 195 5.00 16.72 -15.84
C ARG A 195 6.26 15.86 -15.98
N THR A 196 7.43 16.49 -16.03
CA THR A 196 8.72 15.79 -16.14
C THR A 196 8.96 14.85 -14.96
N GLY A 197 8.67 15.30 -13.74
CA GLY A 197 8.79 14.47 -12.55
C GLY A 197 7.83 13.28 -12.55
N LEU A 198 6.58 13.45 -13.00
CA LEU A 198 5.59 12.39 -13.08
C LEU A 198 5.93 11.33 -14.15
N ILE A 199 6.46 11.76 -15.30
CA ILE A 199 7.00 10.84 -16.32
C ILE A 199 8.15 10.04 -15.72
N THR A 200 9.07 10.75 -15.05
CA THR A 200 10.19 10.11 -14.37
C THR A 200 9.68 9.08 -13.36
N LEU A 201 8.74 9.41 -12.46
CA LEU A 201 8.16 8.42 -11.53
C LEU A 201 7.59 7.19 -12.25
N CYS A 202 6.96 7.36 -13.41
CA CYS A 202 6.37 6.26 -14.18
C CYS A 202 7.41 5.38 -14.91
N ASP A 203 8.46 5.97 -15.48
CA ASP A 203 9.57 5.21 -16.08
C ASP A 203 10.23 4.30 -15.04
N LYS A 204 10.29 4.86 -13.85
CA LYS A 204 11.06 4.41 -12.72
C LYS A 204 10.20 3.31 -12.05
N HIS A 205 8.85 3.44 -12.02
CA HIS A 205 7.90 2.35 -11.68
C HIS A 205 8.23 1.07 -12.47
N LEU A 206 8.41 1.19 -13.79
CA LEU A 206 8.78 0.07 -14.65
C LEU A 206 10.18 -0.51 -14.36
N GLU A 207 11.09 0.28 -13.78
CA GLU A 207 12.42 -0.16 -13.34
C GLU A 207 12.33 -0.99 -12.04
N TRP A 208 11.41 -0.66 -11.12
CA TRP A 208 11.33 -1.29 -9.80
C TRP A 208 10.35 -2.45 -9.69
N THR A 209 9.61 -2.71 -10.76
CA THR A 209 8.80 -3.92 -10.89
C THR A 209 9.67 -5.18 -10.93
N ASP A 210 9.38 -6.13 -10.05
CA ASP A 210 9.99 -7.46 -10.05
C ASP A 210 9.43 -8.32 -11.20
N PHE A 211 10.00 -8.19 -12.40
CA PHE A 211 9.53 -8.92 -13.59
C PHE A 211 10.03 -10.36 -13.72
N HIS A 212 10.81 -10.85 -12.76
CA HIS A 212 11.46 -12.16 -12.71
C HIS A 212 12.13 -12.64 -14.02
N ASN A 213 13.44 -12.39 -14.09
CA ASN A 213 14.40 -13.34 -14.63
C ASN A 213 15.51 -13.53 -13.58
N SER A 214 15.67 -14.78 -13.12
CA SER A 214 16.65 -15.29 -12.14
C SER A 214 16.36 -15.10 -10.66
N ASP A 215 16.74 -16.11 -9.86
CA ASP A 215 16.59 -16.29 -8.42
C ASP A 215 17.28 -15.21 -7.52
N LYS A 216 17.41 -13.97 -8.00
CA LYS A 216 18.24 -12.93 -7.38
C LYS A 216 17.62 -11.53 -7.30
N HIS A 217 16.35 -11.34 -7.66
CA HIS A 217 15.72 -10.02 -7.62
C HIS A 217 14.45 -10.04 -6.78
N CYS A 218 14.47 -9.32 -5.65
CA CYS A 218 13.35 -9.14 -4.72
C CYS A 218 13.45 -7.73 -4.09
N CYS A 219 12.56 -7.35 -3.18
CA CYS A 219 12.63 -6.02 -2.53
C CYS A 219 13.96 -5.76 -1.80
N LEU A 220 14.67 -6.81 -1.37
CA LEU A 220 16.01 -6.70 -0.78
C LEU A 220 17.09 -6.29 -1.81
N THR A 221 16.82 -6.43 -3.10
CA THR A 221 17.72 -6.04 -4.19
C THR A 221 17.30 -4.75 -4.89
N GLY A 222 16.33 -4.01 -4.33
CA GLY A 222 15.94 -2.68 -4.81
C GLY A 222 14.69 -2.63 -5.70
N TYR A 223 14.03 -3.77 -5.96
CA TYR A 223 12.75 -3.87 -6.68
C TYR A 223 11.60 -3.83 -5.68
N GLU A 224 11.07 -2.63 -5.42
CA GLU A 224 10.13 -2.40 -4.32
C GLU A 224 8.66 -2.69 -4.67
N ILE A 225 8.32 -2.84 -5.96
CA ILE A 225 6.97 -3.24 -6.37
C ILE A 225 6.95 -4.78 -6.48
N GLN A 226 6.35 -5.42 -5.49
CA GLN A 226 6.31 -6.88 -5.37
C GLN A 226 4.99 -7.47 -5.85
N ARG A 227 3.92 -6.70 -5.69
CA ARG A 227 2.59 -7.15 -6.07
C ARG A 227 2.42 -7.12 -7.57
N GLN A 228 2.23 -8.30 -8.16
CA GLN A 228 2.03 -8.45 -9.60
C GLN A 228 0.86 -7.61 -10.10
N ASP A 229 -0.19 -7.49 -9.30
CA ASP A 229 -1.37 -6.71 -9.63
C ASP A 229 -1.16 -5.20 -9.72
N LEU A 230 -0.07 -4.68 -9.12
CA LEU A 230 0.27 -3.26 -9.20
C LEU A 230 1.19 -2.92 -10.39
N LEU A 231 1.81 -3.91 -11.05
CA LEU A 231 2.83 -3.67 -12.10
C LEU A 231 2.29 -2.99 -13.37
N LEU A 232 0.97 -3.01 -13.57
CA LEU A 232 0.32 -2.37 -14.72
C LEU A 232 -0.44 -1.10 -14.32
N TRP A 233 -0.44 -0.77 -13.04
CA TRP A 233 -1.14 0.37 -12.49
C TRP A 233 -0.13 1.38 -11.96
N PRO A 234 -0.05 2.59 -12.50
CA PRO A 234 0.84 3.62 -11.98
C PRO A 234 0.26 4.22 -10.68
N PHE A 235 0.23 3.42 -9.62
CA PHE A 235 -0.36 3.78 -8.34
C PHE A 235 0.39 4.93 -7.67
N GLU A 236 1.71 5.06 -7.85
CA GLU A 236 2.47 6.22 -7.36
C GLU A 236 1.98 7.52 -8.01
N TYR A 237 1.78 7.52 -9.33
CA TYR A 237 1.22 8.67 -10.05
C TYR A 237 -0.16 9.02 -9.51
N GLN A 238 -1.03 8.01 -9.33
CA GLN A 238 -2.39 8.24 -8.86
C GLN A 238 -2.41 8.74 -7.40
N ALA A 239 -1.50 8.25 -6.56
CA ALA A 239 -1.30 8.73 -5.19
C ALA A 239 -0.92 10.21 -5.18
N VAL A 240 0.07 10.59 -5.98
CA VAL A 240 0.51 11.99 -6.13
C VAL A 240 -0.62 12.86 -6.66
N LYS A 241 -1.32 12.42 -7.71
CA LYS A 241 -2.46 13.13 -8.28
C LYS A 241 -3.55 13.41 -7.25
N ASN A 242 -3.95 12.39 -6.50
CA ASN A 242 -5.00 12.53 -5.48
C ASN A 242 -4.53 13.43 -4.34
N TRP A 243 -3.31 13.26 -3.87
CA TRP A 243 -2.76 14.11 -2.82
C TRP A 243 -2.67 15.57 -3.26
N ARG A 244 -2.11 15.85 -4.44
CA ARG A 244 -2.03 17.22 -5.00
C ARG A 244 -3.41 17.87 -5.09
N ALA A 245 -4.42 17.13 -5.56
CA ALA A 245 -5.79 17.63 -5.62
C ALA A 245 -6.33 18.03 -4.23
N ARG A 246 -5.99 17.27 -3.17
CA ARG A 246 -6.34 17.63 -1.77
C ARG A 246 -5.64 18.91 -1.30
N GLN A 247 -4.45 19.18 -1.79
CA GLN A 247 -3.72 20.42 -1.53
C GLN A 247 -4.18 21.60 -2.42
N GLY A 248 -5.21 21.42 -3.25
CA GLY A 248 -5.70 22.44 -4.18
C GLY A 248 -4.79 22.66 -5.39
N LEU A 249 -3.86 21.74 -5.66
CA LEU A 249 -2.93 21.81 -6.78
C LEU A 249 -3.45 21.03 -7.99
N SER A 250 -3.22 21.55 -9.19
CA SER A 250 -3.42 20.82 -10.45
C SER A 250 -2.40 19.69 -10.59
N THR A 251 -2.74 18.66 -11.34
CA THR A 251 -1.77 17.65 -11.80
C THR A 251 -1.82 17.59 -13.31
N PRO A 252 -0.71 17.91 -14.02
CA PRO A 252 -0.70 17.90 -15.48
C PRO A 252 -0.90 16.48 -16.00
N MET A 253 -1.61 16.36 -17.13
CA MET A 253 -1.64 15.12 -17.88
C MET A 253 -0.25 14.80 -18.43
N ILE A 254 0.09 13.50 -18.44
CA ILE A 254 1.33 13.00 -19.00
C ILE A 254 1.06 11.96 -20.08
N GLU A 255 1.95 11.88 -21.06
CA GLU A 255 1.95 10.83 -22.08
C GLU A 255 2.95 9.76 -21.68
N HIS A 256 2.46 8.63 -21.16
CA HIS A 256 3.31 7.50 -20.77
C HIS A 256 2.56 6.17 -20.99
N PRO A 257 3.22 5.06 -21.37
CA PRO A 257 2.56 3.78 -21.64
C PRO A 257 1.67 3.26 -20.49
N LEU A 258 2.06 3.50 -19.23
CA LEU A 258 1.25 3.14 -18.05
C LEU A 258 -0.07 3.93 -17.96
N MET A 259 -0.16 5.12 -18.58
CA MET A 259 -1.38 5.93 -18.63
C MET A 259 -2.43 5.38 -19.59
N ASN A 260 -2.06 4.43 -20.45
CA ASN A 260 -2.99 3.75 -21.36
C ASN A 260 -3.62 2.50 -20.73
N SER A 261 -3.40 2.30 -19.43
CA SER A 261 -3.99 1.21 -18.68
C SER A 261 -5.50 1.44 -18.45
N PRO A 262 -6.36 0.41 -18.63
CA PRO A 262 -7.78 0.47 -18.26
C PRO A 262 -8.01 0.91 -16.81
N MET A 263 -7.02 0.72 -15.94
CA MET A 263 -7.11 1.11 -14.54
C MET A 263 -6.87 2.60 -14.27
N MET A 264 -6.40 3.40 -15.22
CA MET A 264 -6.24 4.84 -14.99
C MET A 264 -7.54 5.54 -14.58
N ALA A 265 -8.70 5.00 -15.00
CA ALA A 265 -10.01 5.50 -14.65
C ALA A 265 -10.65 4.79 -13.42
N ALA A 266 -10.10 3.65 -12.97
CA ALA A 266 -10.79 2.70 -12.08
C ALA A 266 -10.19 2.66 -10.66
N ASN A 267 -9.99 3.82 -10.02
CA ASN A 267 -9.25 3.92 -8.75
C ASN A 267 -10.02 4.62 -7.62
N CYS A 268 -11.33 4.85 -7.75
CA CYS A 268 -12.12 5.50 -6.71
C CYS A 268 -13.04 4.47 -6.03
N PRO A 269 -12.63 3.85 -4.91
CA PRO A 269 -13.50 2.98 -4.15
C PRO A 269 -14.71 3.77 -3.63
N ASP A 270 -15.90 3.18 -3.74
CA ASP A 270 -17.13 3.71 -3.15
C ASP A 270 -17.47 2.94 -1.87
N PHE A 271 -16.96 3.41 -0.74
CA PHE A 271 -17.24 2.81 0.55
C PHE A 271 -18.70 2.97 1.00
N SER A 272 -19.49 3.86 0.39
CA SER A 272 -20.93 3.97 0.69
C SER A 272 -21.72 2.75 0.20
N GLN A 273 -21.20 2.06 -0.81
CA GLN A 273 -21.75 0.81 -1.34
C GLN A 273 -21.08 -0.43 -0.75
N TRP A 274 -20.04 -0.26 0.09
CA TRP A 274 -19.31 -1.37 0.66
C TRP A 274 -20.12 -2.04 1.76
N GLN A 275 -20.52 -3.27 1.52
CA GLN A 275 -21.07 -4.14 2.56
C GLN A 275 -19.91 -4.70 3.36
N ARG A 276 -19.68 -4.08 4.52
CA ARG A 276 -18.65 -4.51 5.46
C ARG A 276 -18.79 -6.01 5.76
N PRO A 277 -17.74 -6.83 5.56
CA PRO A 277 -17.81 -8.26 5.83
C PRO A 277 -18.12 -8.56 7.30
N GLU A 278 -18.87 -9.63 7.57
CA GLU A 278 -19.28 -10.02 8.92
C GLU A 278 -18.10 -10.22 9.87
N TRP A 279 -16.93 -10.63 9.34
CA TRP A 279 -15.72 -10.82 10.13
C TRP A 279 -15.01 -9.52 10.53
N PHE A 280 -15.27 -8.39 9.86
CA PHE A 280 -14.46 -7.18 9.99
C PHE A 280 -14.52 -6.59 11.39
N ASN A 281 -15.73 -6.29 11.88
CA ASN A 281 -15.90 -5.71 13.21
C ASN A 281 -15.40 -6.68 14.30
N PRO A 282 -15.78 -7.97 14.32
CA PRO A 282 -15.23 -8.93 15.28
C PRO A 282 -13.70 -8.99 15.32
N LEU A 283 -13.03 -8.94 14.17
CA LEU A 283 -11.57 -8.94 14.10
C LEU A 283 -10.99 -7.65 14.69
N VAL A 284 -11.52 -6.49 14.29
CA VAL A 284 -11.05 -5.19 14.83
C VAL A 284 -11.27 -5.12 16.34
N ASP A 285 -12.38 -5.64 16.85
CA ASP A 285 -12.71 -5.68 18.27
C ASP A 285 -11.70 -6.52 19.05
N PHE A 286 -11.37 -7.70 18.52
CA PHE A 286 -10.39 -8.61 19.09
C PHE A 286 -8.99 -7.98 19.13
N LEU A 287 -8.61 -7.25 18.09
CA LEU A 287 -7.34 -6.52 18.04
C LEU A 287 -7.33 -5.34 19.04
N ALA A 288 -8.42 -4.58 19.11
CA ALA A 288 -8.58 -3.43 20.01
C ALA A 288 -8.58 -3.82 21.50
N GLN A 289 -9.03 -5.04 21.84
CA GLN A 289 -8.92 -5.57 23.20
C GLN A 289 -7.46 -5.76 23.65
N ARG A 290 -6.55 -6.03 22.71
CA ARG A 290 -5.12 -6.20 22.98
C ARG A 290 -4.36 -4.89 22.89
N ARG A 291 -4.69 -4.05 21.90
CA ARG A 291 -4.15 -2.71 21.73
C ARG A 291 -5.28 -1.69 21.50
N PRO A 292 -5.70 -0.97 22.55
CA PRO A 292 -6.80 0.00 22.46
C PRO A 292 -6.60 1.07 21.37
N GLU A 293 -5.35 1.39 21.02
CA GLU A 293 -5.00 2.29 19.94
C GLU A 293 -5.52 1.84 18.57
N LEU A 294 -5.84 0.56 18.37
CA LEU A 294 -6.42 0.04 17.13
C LEU A 294 -7.93 0.28 17.02
N ALA A 295 -8.60 0.75 18.07
CA ALA A 295 -10.05 0.92 18.09
C ALA A 295 -10.57 1.88 17.01
N PHE A 296 -9.75 2.84 16.54
CA PHE A 296 -10.14 3.77 15.49
C PHE A 296 -10.47 3.07 14.16
N LEU A 297 -9.94 1.86 13.92
CA LEU A 297 -10.19 1.08 12.71
C LEU A 297 -11.69 0.83 12.46
N ARG A 298 -12.50 0.78 13.52
CA ARG A 298 -13.97 0.66 13.43
C ARG A 298 -14.61 1.80 12.66
N HIS A 299 -14.03 3.00 12.78
CA HIS A 299 -14.54 4.25 12.24
C HIS A 299 -13.97 4.56 10.84
N LEU A 300 -13.04 3.75 10.35
CA LEU A 300 -12.59 3.88 8.97
C LEU A 300 -13.72 3.48 8.02
N PHE A 301 -13.82 4.24 6.93
CA PHE A 301 -14.72 3.95 5.81
C PHE A 301 -16.22 3.97 6.18
N ILE A 302 -16.58 4.75 7.19
CA ILE A 302 -17.96 5.09 7.59
C ILE A 302 -18.26 6.52 7.15
#